data_AF-A0A7X2MU16-F1
#
_entry.id   AF-A0A7X2MU16-F1
#
_cell.length_a   1.000
_cell.length_b   1.000
_cell.length_c   1.000
_cell.angle_alpha   90.00
_cell.angle_beta   90.00
_cell.angle_gamma   90.00
#
_symmetry.space_group_name_H-M   'P 1'
#
loop_
_entity.id
_entity.type
_entity.pdbx_description
1 polymer ?
#
loop_
_entity_poly.entity_id
_entity_poly.type
_entity_poly.pdbx_seq_one_letter_code
_entity_poly.pdbx_strand_id
1 'polypeptide(L)'
;MNKYQLDEGNMRRLRAGEIVALDDQYTFLQHIPRSHYVLSVGPIPYLFYLHQMRLLDIALLIFIGMSLALPVFIWLRPHWQEMQRLEKAAQRFGRGELDVRTHFDSTSSLFRLGIAFNQMAENINTLVASKKQLIDGIAHELRTPLVRL
;
A
#
# COMPACT_ATOMS: atom_id res chain seq x y z
N MET A 1 -54.95 6.10 29.31
CA MET A 1 -53.52 6.28 28.99
C MET A 1 -52.79 4.97 29.22
N ASN A 2 -52.66 4.14 28.19
CA ASN A 2 -51.97 2.85 28.27
C ASN A 2 -51.07 2.75 27.03
N LYS A 3 -49.78 3.09 27.17
CA LYS A 3 -48.80 3.06 26.06
C LYS A 3 -47.63 2.11 26.32
N TYR A 4 -47.58 1.44 27.47
CA TYR A 4 -46.51 0.51 27.82
C TYR A 4 -47.11 -0.73 28.48
N GLN A 5 -47.14 -1.84 27.75
CA GLN A 5 -47.44 -3.16 28.30
C GLN A 5 -46.22 -3.60 29.13
N LEU A 6 -46.29 -3.40 30.44
CA LEU A 6 -45.29 -3.88 31.39
C LEU A 6 -45.70 -5.26 31.87
N ASP A 7 -44.80 -6.24 31.75
CA ASP A 7 -44.99 -7.59 32.26
C ASP A 7 -45.24 -7.60 33.78
N GLU A 8 -46.05 -8.54 34.29
CA GLU A 8 -46.55 -8.52 35.68
C GLU A 8 -45.43 -8.52 36.72
N GLY A 9 -44.28 -9.13 36.39
CA GLY A 9 -43.08 -9.12 37.23
C GLY A 9 -42.45 -7.73 37.36
N ASN A 10 -42.39 -6.97 36.25
CA ASN A 10 -41.79 -5.63 36.22
C ASN A 10 -42.68 -4.60 36.92
N MET A 11 -44.00 -4.77 36.85
CA MET A 11 -44.98 -3.93 37.56
C MET A 11 -44.85 -4.01 39.09
N ARG A 12 -44.54 -5.19 39.65
CA ARG A 12 -44.33 -5.33 41.11
C ARG A 12 -43.05 -4.63 41.57
N ARG A 13 -42.00 -4.72 40.77
CA ARG A 13 -40.69 -4.09 41.07
C ARG A 13 -40.75 -2.56 40.98
N LEU A 14 -41.51 -2.03 40.02
CA LEU A 14 -41.73 -0.58 39.90
C LEU A 14 -42.50 -0.01 41.11
N ARG A 15 -43.52 -0.73 41.62
CA ARG A 15 -44.27 -0.32 42.82
C ARG A 15 -43.44 -0.39 44.10
N ALA A 16 -42.42 -1.24 44.13
CA ALA A 16 -41.47 -1.35 45.24
C ALA A 16 -40.40 -0.24 45.23
N GLY A 17 -40.40 0.64 44.22
CA GLY A 17 -39.42 1.72 44.09
C GLY A 17 -38.10 1.30 43.43
N GLU A 18 -38.02 0.09 42.85
CA GLU A 18 -36.84 -0.34 42.11
C GLU A 18 -36.83 0.21 40.67
N ILE A 19 -35.63 0.51 40.19
CA ILE A 19 -35.37 0.98 38.81
C ILE A 19 -35.53 -0.22 37.87
N VAL A 20 -36.49 -0.16 36.94
CA VAL A 20 -36.67 -1.15 35.89
C VAL A 20 -36.16 -0.57 34.58
N ALA A 21 -35.05 -1.12 34.07
CA ALA A 21 -34.52 -0.77 32.76
C ALA A 21 -35.28 -1.55 31.68
N LEU A 22 -35.97 -0.85 30.77
CA LEU A 22 -36.46 -1.43 29.53
C LEU A 22 -35.33 -1.35 28.50
N ASP A 23 -34.65 -2.48 28.30
CA ASP A 23 -33.43 -2.60 27.50
C ASP A 23 -33.66 -2.40 25.98
N ASP A 24 -34.92 -2.41 25.53
CA ASP A 24 -35.26 -2.29 24.11
C ASP A 24 -35.46 -0.84 23.62
N GLN A 25 -35.47 0.15 24.54
CA GLN A 25 -35.62 1.58 24.18
C GLN A 25 -34.73 2.56 24.96
N TYR A 26 -33.70 2.07 25.67
CA TYR A 26 -32.78 2.90 26.49
C TYR A 26 -33.51 4.02 27.25
N THR A 27 -34.65 3.68 27.86
CA THR A 27 -35.49 4.61 28.61
C THR A 27 -35.46 4.18 30.06
N PHE A 28 -34.88 5.01 30.91
CA PHE A 28 -34.85 4.78 32.35
C PHE A 28 -36.13 5.36 32.94
N LEU A 29 -36.97 4.49 33.50
CA LEU A 29 -38.17 4.89 34.24
C LEU A 29 -37.83 4.84 35.73
N GLN A 30 -37.79 6.00 36.38
CA GLN A 30 -37.61 6.09 37.83
C GLN A 30 -38.85 6.70 38.47
N HIS A 31 -39.44 5.96 39.41
CA HIS A 31 -40.60 6.41 40.18
C HIS A 31 -40.14 7.17 41.43
N ILE A 32 -40.67 8.37 41.64
CA ILE A 32 -40.31 9.22 42.79
C ILE A 32 -41.28 8.91 43.96
N PRO A 33 -40.80 8.63 45.18
CA PRO A 33 -41.69 8.30 46.29
C PRO A 33 -42.61 9.47 46.66
N ARG A 34 -43.90 9.17 46.90
CA ARG A 34 -45.03 10.10 47.22
C ARG A 34 -45.62 10.93 46.09
N SER A 35 -45.51 10.52 44.83
CA SER A 35 -46.29 11.16 43.75
C SER A 35 -46.61 10.18 42.62
N HIS A 36 -47.83 10.27 42.05
CA HIS A 36 -48.29 9.44 40.91
C HIS A 36 -47.61 9.80 39.57
N TYR A 37 -46.43 10.41 39.60
CA TYR A 37 -45.67 10.85 38.44
C TYR A 37 -44.47 9.91 38.21
N VAL A 38 -44.43 9.28 37.04
CA VAL A 38 -43.27 8.51 36.57
C VAL A 38 -42.38 9.47 35.78
N LEU A 39 -41.13 9.66 36.21
CA LEU A 39 -40.17 10.41 35.42
C LEU A 39 -39.61 9.45 34.36
N SER A 40 -40.06 9.62 33.12
CA SER A 40 -39.47 8.94 31.97
C SER A 40 -38.27 9.73 31.47
N VAL A 41 -37.06 9.27 31.78
CA VAL A 41 -35.84 9.77 31.15
C VAL A 41 -35.59 8.88 29.94
N GLY A 42 -35.99 9.37 28.77
CA GLY A 42 -35.65 8.72 27.51
C GLY A 42 -35.87 9.67 26.34
N PRO A 43 -35.46 9.29 25.13
CA PRO A 43 -34.30 8.47 24.77
C PRO A 43 -33.12 9.40 24.42
N ILE A 44 -31.90 9.11 24.87
CA ILE A 44 -30.73 9.94 24.53
C ILE A 44 -30.38 9.67 23.04
N PRO A 45 -30.64 10.59 22.09
CA PRO A 45 -30.53 10.32 20.65
C PRO A 45 -29.09 10.14 20.16
N TYR A 46 -28.10 10.43 21.02
CA TYR A 46 -26.69 10.35 20.67
C TYR A 46 -26.26 8.92 20.29
N LEU A 47 -26.86 7.87 20.89
CA LEU A 47 -26.44 6.49 20.60
C LEU A 47 -26.78 6.03 19.17
N PHE A 48 -27.85 6.55 18.58
CA PHE A 48 -28.23 6.21 17.19
C PHE A 48 -27.34 6.96 16.18
N TYR A 49 -26.99 8.22 16.49
CA TYR A 49 -26.01 8.98 15.71
C TYR A 49 -24.61 8.35 15.76
N LEU A 50 -24.18 7.78 16.89
CA LEU A 50 -22.89 7.09 16.96
C LEU A 50 -22.78 5.93 15.96
N HIS A 51 -23.87 5.22 15.65
CA HIS A 51 -23.81 4.09 14.71
C HIS A 51 -23.71 4.53 13.25
N GLN A 52 -24.43 5.59 12.85
CA GLN A 52 -24.40 6.10 11.49
C GLN A 52 -23.15 6.94 11.21
N MET A 53 -22.65 7.68 12.21
CA MET A 53 -21.38 8.41 12.13
C MET A 53 -20.19 7.44 12.02
N ARG A 54 -20.23 6.28 12.68
CA ARG A 54 -19.12 5.31 12.63
C ARG A 54 -18.83 4.79 11.21
N LEU A 55 -19.84 4.54 10.38
CA LEU A 55 -19.61 4.12 9.00
C LEU A 55 -19.02 5.26 8.16
N LEU A 56 -19.49 6.50 8.37
CA LEU A 56 -18.99 7.68 7.67
C LEU A 56 -17.55 7.99 8.09
N ASP A 57 -17.22 7.85 9.37
CA ASP A 57 -15.87 8.01 9.92
C ASP A 57 -14.91 6.94 9.38
N ILE A 58 -15.31 5.67 9.31
CA ILE A 58 -14.51 4.60 8.70
C ILE A 58 -14.29 4.89 7.21
N ALA A 59 -15.34 5.28 6.49
CA ALA A 59 -15.23 5.64 5.09
C ALA A 59 -14.30 6.84 4.87
N LEU A 60 -14.37 7.86 5.73
CA LEU A 60 -13.49 9.02 5.72
C LEU A 60 -12.04 8.62 6.01
N LEU A 61 -11.79 7.76 7.01
CA LEU A 61 -10.47 7.26 7.34
C LEU A 61 -9.87 6.44 6.19
N ILE A 62 -10.66 5.57 5.56
CA ILE A 62 -10.24 4.83 4.37
C ILE A 62 -9.95 5.80 3.23
N PHE A 63 -10.78 6.81 3.03
CA PHE A 63 -10.60 7.81 1.98
C PHE A 63 -9.32 8.63 2.19
N ILE A 64 -9.07 9.09 3.41
CA ILE A 64 -7.83 9.81 3.77
C ILE A 64 -6.62 8.88 3.60
N GLY A 65 -6.72 7.64 4.10
CA GLY A 65 -5.67 6.63 3.96
C GLY A 65 -5.35 6.35 2.50
N MET A 66 -6.36 6.14 1.66
CA MET A 66 -6.21 5.96 0.21
C MET A 66 -5.67 7.21 -0.46
N SER A 67 -6.15 8.40 -0.10
CA SER A 67 -5.69 9.66 -0.69
C SER A 67 -4.20 9.90 -0.43
N LEU A 68 -3.66 9.42 0.69
CA LEU A 68 -2.22 9.50 0.99
C LEU A 68 -1.44 8.32 0.40
N ALA A 69 -2.00 7.11 0.44
CA ALA A 69 -1.34 5.90 -0.04
C ALA A 69 -1.27 5.83 -1.57
N LEU A 70 -2.31 6.26 -2.29
CA LEU A 70 -2.38 6.16 -3.76
C LEU A 70 -1.28 6.98 -4.44
N PRO A 71 -1.07 8.27 -4.13
CA PRO A 71 0.01 9.04 -4.75
C PRO A 71 1.38 8.42 -4.47
N VAL A 72 1.65 8.02 -3.22
CA VAL A 72 2.92 7.39 -2.84
C VAL A 72 3.12 6.08 -3.60
N PHE A 73 2.09 5.24 -3.71
CA PHE A 73 2.16 3.97 -4.42
C PHE A 73 2.37 4.15 -5.93
N ILE A 74 1.65 5.10 -6.53
CA ILE A 74 1.79 5.45 -7.95
C ILE A 74 3.18 6.00 -8.23
N TRP A 75 3.75 6.78 -7.31
CA TRP A 75 5.08 7.37 -7.48
C TRP A 75 6.21 6.36 -7.26
N LEU A 76 6.03 5.40 -6.35
CA LEU A 76 7.03 4.37 -6.08
C LEU A 76 7.13 3.31 -7.18
N ARG A 77 6.01 2.98 -7.83
CA ARG A 77 5.92 2.01 -8.93
C ARG A 77 6.92 2.25 -10.07
N PRO A 78 6.99 3.43 -10.72
CA PRO A 78 7.92 3.67 -11.82
C PRO A 78 9.38 3.60 -11.37
N HIS A 79 9.73 4.18 -10.21
CA HIS A 79 11.09 4.11 -9.67
C HIS A 79 11.58 2.66 -9.46
N TRP A 80 10.71 1.79 -8.93
CA TRP A 80 11.05 0.39 -8.76
C TRP A 80 11.25 -0.35 -10.10
N GLN A 81 10.40 -0.05 -11.09
CA GLN A 81 10.52 -0.65 -12.42
C GLN A 81 11.82 -0.24 -13.12
N GLU A 82 12.25 1.01 -12.99
CA GLU A 82 13.52 1.47 -13.55
C GLU A 82 14.71 0.70 -12.97
N MET A 83 14.72 0.46 -11.65
CA MET A 83 15.78 -0.33 -11.01
C MET A 83 15.80 -1.78 -11.53
N GLN A 84 14.62 -2.41 -11.68
CA GLN A 84 14.52 -3.75 -12.26
C GLN A 84 14.96 -3.81 -13.72
N ARG A 85 14.74 -2.74 -14.50
CA ARG A 85 15.24 -2.66 -15.89
C ARG A 85 16.75 -2.64 -15.92
N LEU A 86 17.40 -1.87 -15.04
CA LEU A 86 18.85 -1.85 -14.92
C LEU A 86 19.40 -3.22 -14.53
N GLU A 87 18.80 -3.87 -13.53
CA GLU A 87 19.20 -5.20 -13.08
C GLU A 87 19.14 -6.22 -14.22
N LYS A 88 18.02 -6.26 -14.97
CA LYS A 88 17.87 -7.15 -16.11
C LYS A 88 18.89 -6.88 -17.21
N ALA A 89 19.19 -5.61 -17.49
CA ALA A 89 20.20 -5.25 -18.46
C ALA A 89 21.61 -5.72 -18.04
N ALA A 90 21.96 -5.52 -16.77
CA ALA A 90 23.23 -5.99 -16.20
C ALA A 90 23.33 -7.53 -16.23
N GLN A 91 22.26 -8.24 -15.90
CA GLN A 91 22.22 -9.70 -15.98
C GLN A 91 22.41 -10.22 -17.41
N ARG A 92 21.75 -9.60 -18.40
CA ARG A 92 21.92 -9.97 -19.81
C ARG A 92 23.33 -9.69 -20.31
N PHE A 93 23.89 -8.53 -19.96
CA PHE A 93 25.26 -8.18 -20.27
C PHE A 93 26.25 -9.19 -19.67
N GLY A 94 26.06 -9.60 -18.41
CA GLY A 94 26.86 -10.62 -17.75
C GLY A 94 26.77 -12.02 -18.39
N ARG A 95 25.73 -12.31 -19.17
CA ARG A 95 25.57 -13.56 -19.94
C ARG A 95 26.26 -13.51 -21.31
N GLY A 96 26.92 -12.40 -21.67
CA GLY A 96 27.62 -12.24 -22.94
C GLY A 96 26.85 -11.46 -24.00
N GLU A 97 25.66 -10.93 -23.69
CA GLU A 97 24.93 -10.02 -24.58
C GLU A 97 25.50 -8.59 -24.45
N LEU A 98 26.65 -8.34 -25.09
CA LEU A 98 27.41 -7.07 -24.97
C LEU A 98 26.75 -5.86 -25.65
N ASP A 99 25.74 -6.10 -26.50
CA ASP A 99 24.97 -5.08 -27.21
C ASP A 99 23.80 -4.52 -26.38
N VAL A 100 23.60 -5.02 -25.16
CA VAL A 100 22.56 -4.49 -24.28
C VAL A 100 22.93 -3.07 -23.85
N ARG A 101 22.05 -2.13 -24.14
CA ARG A 101 22.16 -0.72 -23.74
C ARG A 101 20.96 -0.35 -22.86
N THR A 102 21.22 0.42 -21.82
CA THR A 102 20.17 0.95 -20.94
C THR A 102 19.82 2.38 -21.34
N HIS A 103 18.53 2.67 -21.48
CA HIS A 103 18.03 4.02 -21.72
C HIS A 103 17.07 4.39 -20.59
N PHE A 104 17.42 5.44 -19.85
CA PHE A 104 16.59 6.02 -18.81
C PHE A 104 16.24 7.45 -19.21
N ASP A 105 15.08 7.93 -18.81
CA ASP A 105 14.69 9.32 -19.03
C ASP A 105 15.62 10.26 -18.25
N SER A 106 15.90 11.44 -18.81
CA SER A 106 16.82 12.41 -18.21
C SER A 106 16.37 12.93 -16.84
N THR A 107 15.09 12.78 -16.51
CA THR A 107 14.50 13.13 -15.21
C THR A 107 14.63 12.02 -14.16
N SER A 108 15.03 10.81 -14.56
CA SER A 108 15.21 9.70 -13.63
C SER A 108 16.49 9.85 -12.80
N SER A 109 16.41 9.51 -11.52
CA SER A 109 17.57 9.42 -10.63
C SER A 109 18.60 8.37 -11.10
N LEU A 110 18.17 7.38 -11.89
CA LEU A 110 19.00 6.31 -12.44
C LEU A 110 19.67 6.67 -13.77
N PHE A 111 19.39 7.84 -14.35
CA PHE A 111 19.98 8.28 -15.61
C PHE A 111 21.52 8.22 -15.60
N ARG A 112 22.15 8.79 -14.57
CA ARG A 112 23.61 8.77 -14.42
C ARG A 112 24.16 7.35 -14.26
N LEU A 113 23.42 6.47 -13.59
CA LEU A 113 23.82 5.09 -13.40
C LEU A 113 23.73 4.30 -14.72
N GLY A 114 22.72 4.55 -15.54
CA GLY A 114 22.62 3.99 -16.90
C GLY A 114 23.75 4.45 -17.81
N ILE A 115 24.15 5.73 -17.75
CA ILE A 115 25.33 6.23 -18.48
C ILE A 115 26.59 5.49 -18.04
N ALA A 116 26.83 5.38 -16.73
CA ALA A 116 28.00 4.67 -16.21
C ALA A 116 28.00 3.19 -16.63
N PHE A 117 26.84 2.54 -16.63
CA PHE A 117 26.68 1.17 -17.11
C PHE A 117 27.01 1.04 -18.61
N ASN A 118 26.46 1.92 -19.45
CA ASN A 118 26.73 1.91 -20.88
C ASN A 118 28.22 2.16 -21.19
N GLN A 119 28.87 3.06 -20.45
CA GLN A 119 30.32 3.32 -20.61
C GLN A 119 31.15 2.09 -20.27
N MET A 120 30.81 1.39 -19.17
CA MET A 120 31.46 0.13 -18.80
C MET A 120 31.24 -0.94 -19.88
N ALA A 121 30.03 -1.04 -20.42
CA ALA A 121 29.72 -1.98 -21.49
C ALA A 121 30.55 -1.73 -22.76
N GLU A 122 30.73 -0.47 -23.13
CA GLU A 122 31.56 -0.07 -24.28
C GLU A 122 33.04 -0.40 -24.07
N ASN A 123 33.58 -0.10 -22.90
CA ASN A 123 34.96 -0.42 -22.55
C ASN A 123 35.24 -1.93 -22.61
N ILE A 124 34.29 -2.77 -22.17
CA ILE A 124 34.43 -4.22 -22.25
C ILE A 124 34.34 -4.69 -23.70
N ASN A 125 33.42 -4.15 -24.49
CA ASN A 125 33.26 -4.53 -25.89
C ASN A 125 34.53 -4.22 -26.71
N THR A 126 35.12 -3.04 -26.52
CA THR A 126 36.39 -2.64 -27.15
C THR A 126 37.56 -3.51 -26.72
N LEU A 127 37.63 -3.91 -25.45
CA LEU A 127 38.66 -4.82 -24.94
C LEU A 127 38.55 -6.23 -25.55
N VAL A 128 37.33 -6.76 -25.64
CA VAL A 128 37.06 -8.07 -26.26
C VAL A 128 37.38 -8.03 -27.76
N ALA A 129 36.98 -6.97 -28.47
CA ALA A 129 37.30 -6.77 -29.87
C ALA A 129 38.82 -6.69 -30.11
N SER A 130 39.54 -5.93 -29.29
CA SER A 130 41.01 -5.82 -29.34
C SER A 130 41.70 -7.17 -29.13
N LYS A 131 41.24 -7.96 -28.15
CA LYS A 131 41.75 -9.33 -27.93
C LYS A 131 41.56 -10.22 -29.15
N LYS A 132 40.37 -10.16 -29.77
CA LYS A 132 40.06 -10.95 -30.96
C LYS A 132 40.97 -10.56 -32.14
N GLN A 133 41.13 -9.26 -32.39
CA GLN A 133 42.03 -8.75 -33.43
C GLN A 133 43.48 -9.17 -33.22
N LEU A 134 43.96 -9.17 -31.97
CA LEU A 134 45.32 -9.58 -31.66
C LEU A 134 45.55 -11.07 -31.92
N ILE A 135 44.58 -11.93 -31.56
CA ILE A 135 44.63 -13.36 -31.84
C ILE A 135 44.56 -13.62 -33.35
N ASP A 136 43.64 -12.95 -34.06
CA ASP A 136 43.49 -13.10 -35.51
C ASP A 136 44.74 -12.62 -36.27
N GLY A 137 45.38 -11.55 -35.78
CA GLY A 137 46.65 -11.03 -36.29
C GLY A 137 47.83 -11.99 -36.06
N ILE A 138 47.95 -12.56 -34.86
CA ILE A 138 48.97 -13.57 -34.55
C ILE A 138 48.77 -14.84 -35.40
N ALA A 139 47.52 -15.26 -35.62
CA ALA A 139 47.21 -16.39 -36.50
C ALA A 139 47.60 -16.10 -37.97
N HIS A 140 47.44 -14.85 -38.43
CA HIS A 140 47.90 -14.42 -39.75
C HIS A 140 49.43 -14.41 -39.86
N GLU A 141 50.14 -13.92 -38.84
CA GLU A 141 51.61 -13.89 -38.86
C GLU A 141 52.25 -15.27 -38.71
N LEU A 142 51.62 -16.21 -37.99
CA LEU A 142 52.12 -17.59 -37.88
C LEU A 142 51.89 -18.43 -39.14
N ARG A 143 50.86 -18.13 -39.94
CA ARG A 143 50.54 -18.92 -41.14
C ARG A 143 51.47 -18.61 -42.33
N THR A 144 52.20 -17.49 -42.29
CA THR A 144 52.91 -16.96 -43.46
C THR A 144 54.41 -17.34 -43.56
N PRO A 145 55.18 -17.66 -42.49
CA PRO A 145 56.57 -18.06 -42.64
C PRO A 145 56.82 -19.58 -42.71
N LEU A 146 55.83 -20.45 -42.46
CA LEU A 146 56.01 -21.92 -42.52
C LEU A 146 56.18 -22.51 -43.94
N VAL A 147 56.23 -21.67 -44.99
CA VAL A 147 56.50 -22.10 -46.39
C VAL A 147 57.95 -21.80 -46.79
N ARG A 148 58.78 -21.21 -45.91
CA ARG A 148 60.18 -20.86 -46.21
C ARG A 148 61.23 -21.69 -45.45
N LEU A 149 60.84 -22.77 -44.77
CA LEU A 149 61.75 -23.78 -44.22
C LEU A 149 61.28 -25.16 -44.71
#